data_AF-A0A1A9VJU7-F1
#
_entry.id   AF-A0A1A9VJU7-F1
#
_cell.length_a   1.000
_cell.length_b   1.000
_cell.length_c   1.000
_cell.angle_alpha   90.00
_cell.angle_beta   90.00
_cell.angle_gamma   90.00
#
_symmetry.space_group_name_H-M   'P 1'
#
loop_
_entity.id
_entity.type
_entity.pdbx_description
1 polymer ?
#
loop_
_entity_poly.entity_id
_entity_poly.type
_entity_poly.pdbx_seq_one_letter_code
_entity_poly.pdbx_strand_id
1 'polypeptide(L)'
;MAQNNQTISLDMEVIAENRKARFEYFILEEFEAGMVLLSSEVKSLRERKVNISDAYVIEKNSEIWLHNMHIAEYKAANRKNHKPKRERKLLLHKKEINKLIGQIKTAGITVVPLSIYFNDKGFAKTKIAIVKGKKLYDKRATIKQREWDREKTTIVGIILGGRLGYVLIYDPVLYISNPIEILKTWEGGMSFHGGAIGVLLAVIISCKRHNIPIFYALDLVSCGVPIGLFLGRIGNFINGELFGRVTTMPWGMVFPESGDNLLRHPSQLYEALFEGLLLFAVANSLFFLTRIRLYHGALTGIAVMWYGIARFFVEFFREPDYQIGYLWLDLTMGQLLSIPMVLLGMLVYLGALNLKFNTKSVT
;
A
#
# COMPACT_ATOMS: atom_id res chain seq x y z
N MET A 1 -31.33 -27.29 16.75
CA MET A 1 -30.03 -27.75 17.28
C MET A 1 -28.94 -27.42 16.27
N ALA A 2 -28.36 -26.22 16.37
CA ALA A 2 -27.17 -25.85 15.64
C ALA A 2 -26.37 -24.95 16.58
N GLN A 3 -25.47 -25.55 17.36
CA GLN A 3 -24.57 -24.81 18.24
C GLN A 3 -23.53 -24.11 17.35
N ASN A 4 -23.68 -22.79 17.26
CA ASN A 4 -22.64 -21.88 16.81
C ASN A 4 -21.40 -22.07 17.69
N ASN A 5 -20.41 -22.81 17.17
CA ASN A 5 -19.05 -22.76 17.68
C ASN A 5 -18.41 -21.43 17.23
N GLN A 6 -18.83 -20.33 17.84
CA GLN A 6 -18.01 -19.14 17.94
C GLN A 6 -16.91 -19.46 18.96
N THR A 7 -15.81 -20.02 18.47
CA THR A 7 -14.58 -20.14 19.25
C THR A 7 -14.10 -18.72 19.55
N ILE A 8 -14.24 -18.30 20.80
CA ILE A 8 -13.60 -17.12 21.37
C ILE A 8 -12.10 -17.28 21.09
N SER A 9 -11.59 -16.55 20.09
CA SER A 9 -10.17 -16.52 19.79
C SER A 9 -9.49 -15.73 20.91
N LEU A 10 -9.02 -16.44 21.94
CA LEU A 10 -8.01 -15.91 22.84
C LEU A 10 -6.86 -15.39 21.97
N ASP A 11 -6.48 -14.13 22.17
CA ASP A 11 -5.40 -13.45 21.46
C ASP A 11 -4.07 -14.18 21.75
N MET A 12 -3.80 -15.22 20.98
CA MET A 12 -2.53 -15.93 21.01
C MET A 12 -1.43 -14.96 20.55
N GLU A 13 -0.44 -14.73 21.42
CA GLU A 13 0.66 -13.82 21.09
C GLU A 13 1.56 -14.44 20.01
N VAL A 14 1.34 -14.05 18.75
CA VAL A 14 2.15 -14.49 17.61
C VAL A 14 3.52 -13.81 17.65
N ILE A 15 4.56 -14.62 17.77
CA ILE A 15 5.96 -14.17 17.87
C ILE A 15 6.59 -14.04 16.49
N ALA A 16 6.33 -15.01 15.61
CA ALA A 16 6.86 -15.01 14.25
C ALA A 16 5.94 -15.74 13.27
N GLU A 17 5.89 -15.26 12.04
CA GLU A 17 5.17 -15.87 10.94
C GLU A 17 6.07 -16.11 9.73
N ASN A 18 5.93 -17.27 9.10
CA ASN A 18 6.62 -17.62 7.87
C ASN A 18 5.84 -17.10 6.65
N ARG A 19 6.01 -15.81 6.35
CA ARG A 19 5.38 -15.16 5.18
C ARG A 19 5.80 -15.79 3.85
N LYS A 20 7.01 -16.35 3.78
CA LYS A 20 7.57 -17.05 2.61
C LYS A 20 6.82 -18.34 2.31
N ALA A 21 6.45 -19.11 3.34
CA ALA A 21 5.78 -20.40 3.18
C ALA A 21 4.47 -20.31 2.34
N ARG A 22 3.60 -19.33 2.63
CA ARG A 22 2.34 -19.13 1.90
C ARG A 22 2.54 -18.74 0.43
N PHE A 23 3.68 -18.12 0.10
CA PHE A 23 4.01 -17.72 -1.25
C PHE A 23 4.66 -18.86 -2.05
N GLU A 24 5.53 -19.65 -1.42
CA GLU A 24 6.29 -20.71 -2.10
C GLU A 24 5.56 -22.05 -2.18
N TYR A 25 4.63 -22.32 -1.27
CA TYR A 25 4.00 -23.63 -1.18
C TYR A 25 2.48 -23.56 -1.10
N PHE A 26 1.83 -24.65 -1.52
CA PHE A 26 0.46 -24.97 -1.16
C PHE A 26 0.43 -25.62 0.22
N ILE A 27 -0.37 -25.07 1.13
CA ILE A 27 -0.60 -25.65 2.46
C ILE A 27 -1.69 -26.71 2.30
N LEU A 28 -1.36 -27.96 2.62
CA LEU A 28 -2.29 -29.09 2.53
C LEU A 28 -2.99 -29.31 3.87
N GLU A 29 -2.22 -29.36 4.95
CA GLU A 29 -2.72 -29.65 6.28
C GLU A 29 -1.83 -29.00 7.35
N GLU A 30 -2.43 -28.49 8.42
CA GLU A 30 -1.76 -27.80 9.53
C GLU A 30 -1.81 -28.65 10.81
N PHE A 31 -0.73 -28.60 11.60
CA PHE A 31 -0.61 -29.27 12.90
C PHE A 31 -0.03 -28.29 13.93
N GLU A 32 -0.46 -28.42 15.18
CA GLU A 32 0.14 -27.70 16.30
C GLU A 32 1.15 -28.61 17.02
N ALA A 33 2.39 -28.13 17.17
CA ALA A 33 3.43 -28.83 17.90
C ALA A 33 3.95 -27.99 19.07
N GLY A 34 4.24 -28.65 20.19
CA GLY A 34 5.11 -28.08 21.22
C GLY A 34 6.58 -28.10 20.76
N MET A 35 7.40 -27.20 21.29
CA MET A 35 8.85 -27.20 21.01
C MET A 35 9.63 -27.46 22.29
N VAL A 36 10.64 -28.34 22.22
CA VAL A 36 11.59 -28.52 23.32
C VAL A 36 12.65 -27.41 23.24
N LEU A 37 12.52 -26.40 24.10
CA LEU A 37 13.36 -25.20 24.13
C LEU A 37 14.19 -25.08 25.41
N LEU A 38 15.33 -24.40 25.31
CA LEU A 38 16.13 -23.98 26.46
C LEU A 38 15.60 -22.66 27.04
N SER A 39 15.89 -22.38 28.31
CA SER A 39 15.43 -21.15 28.98
C SER A 39 15.88 -19.88 28.27
N SER A 40 17.10 -19.85 27.71
CA SER A 40 17.63 -18.71 26.95
C SER A 40 16.92 -18.51 25.59
N GLU A 41 16.44 -19.58 24.96
CA GLU A 41 15.63 -19.52 23.74
C GLU A 41 14.25 -18.93 24.02
N VAL A 42 13.62 -19.34 25.13
CA VAL A 42 12.31 -18.81 25.55
C VAL A 42 12.39 -17.30 25.80
N LYS A 43 13.46 -16.82 26.44
CA LYS A 43 13.67 -15.37 26.65
C LYS A 43 13.85 -14.62 25.32
N SER A 44 14.62 -15.18 24.39
CA SER A 44 14.85 -14.57 23.07
C SER A 44 13.59 -14.55 22.19
N LEU A 45 12.75 -15.59 22.30
CA LEU A 45 11.44 -15.62 21.63
C LEU A 45 10.50 -14.56 22.17
N ARG A 46 10.50 -14.29 23.48
CA ARG A 46 9.72 -13.18 24.07
C ARG A 46 10.18 -11.81 23.57
N GLU A 47 11.47 -11.68 23.24
CA GLU A 47 12.01 -10.49 22.55
C GLU A 47 11.77 -10.48 21.03
N ARG A 48 11.03 -11.46 20.49
CA ARG A 48 10.73 -11.65 19.06
C ARG A 48 11.98 -11.76 18.16
N LYS A 49 13.08 -12.26 18.72
CA LYS A 49 14.35 -12.43 17.99
C LYS A 49 14.47 -13.84 17.39
N VAL A 50 13.58 -14.16 16.46
CA VAL A 50 13.54 -15.47 15.78
C VAL A 50 13.28 -15.33 14.28
N ASN A 51 13.89 -16.19 13.49
CA ASN A 51 13.63 -16.34 12.06
C ASN A 51 13.33 -17.81 11.72
N ILE A 52 12.21 -18.05 11.05
CA ILE A 52 11.71 -19.36 10.62
C ILE A 52 11.55 -19.50 9.10
N SER A 53 11.96 -18.51 8.31
CA SER A 53 11.67 -18.46 6.87
C SER A 53 12.27 -19.64 6.08
N ASP A 54 13.46 -20.10 6.49
CA ASP A 54 14.17 -21.23 5.87
C ASP A 54 14.18 -22.47 6.76
N ALA A 55 13.35 -22.48 7.81
CA ALA A 55 13.22 -23.62 8.70
C ALA A 55 12.34 -24.70 8.04
N TYR A 56 12.70 -25.95 8.26
CA TYR A 56 11.96 -27.11 7.77
C TYR A 56 12.03 -28.23 8.79
N VAL A 57 11.12 -29.18 8.66
CA VAL A 57 10.98 -30.28 9.59
C VAL A 57 11.53 -31.55 8.98
N ILE A 58 12.34 -32.27 9.75
CA ILE A 58 12.94 -33.55 9.36
C ILE A 58 12.52 -34.66 10.32
N GLU A 59 12.54 -35.89 9.82
CA GLU A 59 12.41 -37.09 10.63
C GLU A 59 13.81 -37.57 11.05
N LYS A 60 13.96 -37.92 12.33
CA LYS A 60 15.17 -38.53 12.88
C LYS A 60 14.78 -39.50 13.98
N ASN A 61 15.11 -40.78 13.83
CA ASN A 61 14.81 -41.83 14.81
C ASN A 61 13.32 -41.92 15.18
N SER A 62 12.41 -41.82 14.20
CA SER A 62 10.95 -41.79 14.40
C SER A 62 10.44 -40.60 15.21
N GLU A 63 11.25 -39.56 15.36
CA GLU A 63 10.88 -38.30 15.98
C GLU A 63 10.95 -37.16 14.98
N ILE A 64 10.19 -36.10 15.25
CA ILE A 64 10.10 -34.94 14.38
C ILE A 64 10.96 -33.81 14.96
N TRP A 65 11.84 -33.27 14.12
CA TRP A 65 12.79 -32.23 14.50
C TRP A 65 12.66 -31.03 13.58
N LEU A 66 12.66 -29.84 14.18
CA LEU A 66 12.72 -28.57 13.46
C LEU A 66 14.18 -28.20 13.22
N HIS A 67 14.54 -28.06 11.95
CA HIS A 67 15.88 -27.76 11.47
C HIS A 67 15.96 -26.33 10.90
N ASN A 68 17.15 -25.72 10.95
CA ASN A 68 17.48 -24.38 10.41
C ASN A 68 16.62 -23.21 10.92
N MET A 69 15.88 -23.37 12.01
CA MET A 69 15.29 -22.24 12.73
C MET A 69 16.40 -21.46 13.45
N HIS A 70 16.42 -20.14 13.31
CA HIS A 70 17.38 -19.27 13.98
C HIS A 70 16.71 -18.52 15.13
N ILE A 71 17.12 -18.78 16.37
CA ILE A 71 16.78 -17.96 17.54
C ILE A 71 18.04 -17.19 17.93
N ALA A 72 17.97 -15.86 18.06
CA ALA A 72 19.14 -15.09 18.44
C ALA A 72 19.54 -15.39 19.90
N GLU A 73 20.83 -15.28 20.18
CA GLU A 73 21.35 -15.45 21.53
C GLU A 73 20.79 -14.40 22.51
N TYR A 74 20.48 -14.85 23.73
CA TYR A 74 20.02 -13.95 24.78
C TYR A 74 21.24 -13.29 25.42
N LYS A 75 21.45 -11.98 25.19
CA LYS A 75 22.67 -11.27 25.64
C LYS A 75 22.93 -11.44 27.15
N ALA A 76 21.89 -11.47 27.98
CA ALA A 76 22.05 -11.63 29.44
C ALA A 76 22.33 -13.07 29.91
N ALA A 77 22.24 -14.10 29.04
CA ALA A 77 22.65 -15.46 29.39
C ALA A 77 24.19 -15.64 29.36
N ASN A 78 24.92 -14.76 28.68
CA ASN A 78 26.38 -14.76 28.57
C ASN A 78 26.93 -16.17 28.26
N ARG A 79 27.68 -16.81 29.17
CA ARG A 79 28.30 -18.14 28.96
C ARG A 79 27.29 -19.31 28.88
N LYS A 80 26.06 -19.16 29.38
CA LYS A 80 25.02 -20.21 29.37
C LYS A 80 24.08 -20.10 28.15
N ASN A 81 24.55 -19.53 27.05
CA ASN A 81 23.72 -19.34 25.86
C ASN A 81 23.47 -20.61 25.06
N HIS A 82 22.45 -20.54 24.21
CA HIS A 82 22.13 -21.60 23.26
C HIS A 82 22.81 -21.34 21.91
N LYS A 83 22.99 -22.39 21.10
CA LYS A 83 23.41 -22.23 19.69
C LYS A 83 22.21 -21.76 18.86
N PRO A 84 22.30 -20.67 18.08
CA PRO A 84 21.16 -20.09 17.37
C PRO A 84 20.38 -21.05 16.46
N LYS A 85 21.09 -21.90 15.72
CA LYS A 85 20.53 -22.83 14.73
C LYS A 85 20.42 -24.28 15.22
N ARG A 86 20.36 -24.52 16.54
CA ARG A 86 20.23 -25.91 17.03
C ARG A 86 18.95 -26.57 16.53
N GLU A 87 19.00 -27.89 16.34
CA GLU A 87 17.81 -28.70 16.08
C GLU A 87 16.90 -28.71 17.32
N ARG A 88 15.59 -28.60 17.11
CA ARG A 88 14.61 -28.59 18.21
C ARG A 88 13.55 -29.66 17.98
N LYS A 89 13.42 -30.56 18.94
CA LYS A 89 12.43 -31.62 18.91
C LYS A 89 11.02 -31.02 19.00
N LEU A 90 10.14 -31.50 18.15
CA LEU A 90 8.72 -31.16 18.15
C LEU A 90 7.93 -32.20 18.94
N LEU A 91 6.97 -31.73 19.72
CA LEU A 91 6.09 -32.54 20.55
C LEU A 91 4.71 -32.59 19.88
N LEU A 92 4.37 -33.77 19.37
CA LEU A 92 3.15 -34.09 18.63
C LEU A 92 2.60 -35.43 19.11
N HIS A 93 1.33 -35.72 18.83
CA HIS A 93 0.77 -37.05 19.11
C HIS A 93 1.38 -38.10 18.18
N LYS A 94 1.52 -39.35 18.66
CA LYS A 94 2.11 -40.45 17.89
C LYS A 94 1.44 -40.68 16.53
N LYS A 95 0.11 -40.49 16.45
CA LYS A 95 -0.65 -40.59 15.18
C LYS A 95 -0.24 -39.49 14.19
N GLU A 96 -0.05 -38.26 14.66
CA GLU A 96 0.37 -37.12 13.84
C GLU A 96 1.82 -37.31 13.37
N ILE A 97 2.72 -37.77 14.26
CA ILE A 97 4.10 -38.12 13.91
C ILE A 97 4.12 -39.13 12.77
N ASN A 98 3.42 -40.26 12.92
CA ASN A 98 3.40 -41.30 11.88
C ASN A 98 2.87 -40.77 10.54
N LYS A 99 1.85 -39.90 10.57
CA LYS A 99 1.30 -39.25 9.38
C LYS A 99 2.32 -38.34 8.71
N LEU A 100 3.00 -37.48 9.47
CA LEU A 100 4.05 -36.59 8.96
C LEU A 100 5.20 -37.40 8.35
N ILE A 101 5.66 -38.46 9.02
CA ILE A 101 6.72 -39.35 8.52
C ILE A 101 6.31 -39.99 7.18
N GLY A 102 5.05 -40.44 7.06
CA GLY A 102 4.54 -40.99 5.79
C GLY A 102 4.55 -39.98 4.65
N GLN A 103 4.19 -38.73 4.95
CA GLN A 103 4.09 -37.65 3.96
C GLN A 103 5.47 -37.08 3.56
N ILE A 104 6.41 -36.94 4.50
CA ILE A 104 7.78 -36.47 4.24
C ILE A 104 8.52 -37.38 3.26
N LYS A 105 8.19 -38.68 3.22
CA LYS A 105 8.78 -39.63 2.25
C LYS A 105 8.29 -39.43 0.81
N THR A 106 7.22 -38.68 0.61
CA THR A 106 6.65 -38.45 -0.72
C THR A 106 7.40 -37.34 -1.45
N ALA A 107 7.84 -37.60 -2.68
CA ALA A 107 8.59 -36.63 -3.47
C ALA A 107 7.80 -35.32 -3.69
N GLY A 108 8.45 -34.18 -3.41
CA GLY A 108 7.87 -32.85 -3.61
C GLY A 108 6.97 -32.35 -2.47
N ILE A 109 6.83 -33.13 -1.39
CA ILE A 109 6.20 -32.72 -0.14
C ILE A 109 7.29 -32.41 0.87
N THR A 110 7.12 -31.34 1.64
CA THR A 110 7.96 -31.02 2.79
C THR A 110 7.08 -30.51 3.93
N VAL A 111 7.65 -30.36 5.12
CA VAL A 111 6.95 -29.84 6.28
C VAL A 111 7.68 -28.60 6.76
N VAL A 112 6.98 -27.48 6.86
CA VAL A 112 7.55 -26.17 7.23
C VAL A 112 6.77 -25.54 8.38
N PRO A 113 7.42 -24.76 9.26
CA PRO A 113 6.72 -23.96 10.26
C PRO A 113 6.02 -22.78 9.58
N LEU A 114 4.75 -22.57 9.93
CA LEU A 114 3.93 -21.43 9.52
C LEU A 114 4.00 -20.29 10.51
N SER A 115 3.97 -20.59 11.81
CA SER A 115 4.06 -19.58 12.86
C SER A 115 4.60 -20.14 14.18
N ILE A 116 5.05 -19.24 15.04
CA ILE A 116 5.40 -19.48 16.43
C ILE A 116 4.61 -18.51 17.29
N TYR A 117 4.01 -19.01 18.35
CA TYR A 117 3.22 -18.22 19.30
C TYR A 117 3.37 -18.78 20.72
N PHE A 118 3.03 -17.97 21.71
CA PHE A 118 2.79 -18.47 23.06
C PHE A 118 1.30 -18.76 23.23
N ASN A 119 0.97 -19.93 23.78
CA ASN A 119 -0.39 -20.22 24.20
C ASN A 119 -0.73 -19.52 25.53
N ASP A 120 -1.99 -19.60 25.95
CA ASP A 120 -2.48 -18.96 27.18
C ASP A 120 -1.75 -19.44 28.45
N LYS A 121 -1.19 -20.66 28.40
CA LYS A 121 -0.39 -21.26 29.47
C LYS A 121 1.09 -20.80 29.45
N GLY A 122 1.48 -19.95 28.50
CA GLY A 122 2.83 -19.41 28.37
C GLY A 122 3.86 -20.36 27.73
N PHE A 123 3.41 -21.47 27.14
CA PHE A 123 4.28 -22.39 26.39
C PHE A 123 4.41 -21.95 24.93
N ALA A 124 5.63 -22.02 24.41
CA ALA A 124 5.89 -21.77 22.99
C ALA A 124 5.38 -22.94 22.15
N LYS A 125 4.48 -22.63 21.22
CA LYS A 125 3.93 -23.55 20.22
C LYS A 125 4.40 -23.13 18.84
N THR A 126 4.54 -24.11 17.95
CA THR A 126 4.74 -23.86 16.53
C THR A 126 3.66 -24.55 15.73
N LYS A 127 3.07 -23.80 14.80
CA LYS A 127 2.18 -24.37 13.80
C LYS A 127 3.04 -24.83 12.63
N ILE A 128 3.02 -26.11 12.32
CA ILE A 128 3.70 -26.70 11.15
C ILE A 128 2.66 -27.11 10.12
N ALA A 129 3.05 -27.16 8.86
CA ALA A 129 2.17 -27.61 7.80
C ALA A 129 2.87 -28.55 6.83
N ILE A 130 2.13 -29.53 6.35
CA ILE A 130 2.49 -30.32 5.18
C ILE A 130 2.27 -29.44 3.97
N VAL A 131 3.34 -29.23 3.20
CA VAL A 131 3.34 -28.29 2.10
C VAL A 131 3.88 -28.91 0.81
N LYS A 132 3.32 -28.48 -0.32
CA LYS A 132 3.76 -28.87 -1.66
C LYS A 132 4.28 -27.66 -2.42
N GLY A 133 5.47 -27.77 -3.02
CA GLY A 133 6.09 -26.66 -3.75
C GLY A 133 5.22 -26.15 -4.90
N LYS A 134 5.00 -24.83 -4.98
CA LYS A 134 4.31 -24.18 -6.11
C LYS A 134 5.22 -24.16 -7.34
N LYS A 135 4.66 -24.45 -8.52
CA LYS A 135 5.36 -24.29 -9.79
C LYS A 135 5.43 -22.80 -10.17
N LEU A 136 6.29 -22.44 -11.14
CA LEU A 136 6.46 -21.04 -11.55
C LEU A 136 5.16 -20.38 -12.04
N TYR A 137 4.26 -21.12 -12.70
CA TYR A 137 2.97 -20.59 -13.13
C TYR A 137 2.04 -20.27 -11.94
N ASP A 138 2.04 -21.10 -10.89
CA ASP A 138 1.26 -20.87 -9.67
C ASP A 138 1.75 -19.62 -8.91
N LYS A 139 3.06 -19.39 -8.92
CA LYS A 139 3.67 -18.18 -8.34
C LYS A 139 3.20 -16.93 -9.10
N ARG A 140 3.16 -16.98 -10.44
CA ARG A 140 2.62 -15.87 -11.26
C ARG A 140 1.15 -15.60 -10.98
N ALA A 141 0.32 -16.64 -10.83
CA ALA A 141 -1.08 -16.48 -10.46
C ALA A 141 -1.24 -15.81 -9.08
N THR A 142 -0.41 -16.20 -8.11
CA THR A 142 -0.40 -15.58 -6.76
C THR A 142 -0.02 -14.09 -6.82
N ILE A 143 0.95 -13.72 -7.66
CA ILE A 143 1.35 -12.31 -7.87
C ILE A 143 0.19 -11.54 -8.50
N LYS A 144 -0.38 -12.06 -9.59
CA LYS A 144 -1.50 -11.44 -10.30
C LYS A 144 -2.71 -11.21 -9.39
N GLN A 145 -3.05 -12.17 -8.53
CA GLN A 145 -4.15 -12.01 -7.58
C GLN A 145 -3.87 -10.87 -6.58
N ARG A 146 -2.64 -10.78 -6.05
CA ARG A 146 -2.25 -9.68 -5.14
C ARG A 146 -2.21 -8.32 -5.81
N GLU A 147 -1.88 -8.25 -7.09
CA GLU A 147 -1.97 -7.02 -7.89
C GLU A 147 -3.42 -6.63 -8.10
N TRP A 148 -4.24 -7.57 -8.53
CA TRP A 148 -5.68 -7.39 -8.74
C TRP A 148 -6.41 -6.92 -7.48
N ASP A 149 -6.09 -7.49 -6.31
CA ASP A 149 -6.71 -7.07 -5.05
C ASP A 149 -6.33 -5.62 -4.68
N ARG A 150 -5.11 -5.18 -5.02
CA ARG A 150 -4.66 -3.79 -4.82
C ARG A 150 -5.38 -2.85 -5.78
N GLU A 151 -5.42 -3.17 -7.07
CA GLU A 151 -6.10 -2.38 -8.10
C GLU A 151 -7.59 -2.23 -7.80
N LYS A 152 -8.27 -3.32 -7.44
CA LYS A 152 -9.66 -3.31 -7.00
C LYS A 152 -9.90 -2.35 -5.84
N THR A 153 -9.04 -2.39 -4.83
CA THR A 153 -9.17 -1.52 -3.64
C THR A 153 -9.08 -0.05 -4.05
N THR A 154 -8.17 0.29 -4.98
CA THR A 154 -8.03 1.65 -5.51
C THR A 154 -9.24 2.07 -6.36
N ILE A 155 -9.73 1.22 -7.26
CA ILE A 155 -10.91 1.50 -8.11
C ILE A 155 -12.15 1.76 -7.23
N VAL A 156 -12.38 0.90 -6.24
CA VAL A 156 -13.47 1.08 -5.27
C VAL A 156 -13.29 2.39 -4.49
N GLY A 157 -12.06 2.71 -4.10
CA GLY A 157 -11.73 3.99 -3.46
C GLY A 157 -12.09 5.20 -4.31
N ILE A 158 -11.75 5.20 -5.61
CA ILE A 158 -12.09 6.28 -6.54
C ILE A 158 -13.60 6.45 -6.65
N ILE A 159 -14.34 5.36 -6.87
CA ILE A 159 -15.79 5.40 -7.12
C ILE A 159 -16.52 5.85 -5.86
N LEU A 160 -16.26 5.21 -4.72
CA LEU A 160 -16.91 5.55 -3.45
C LEU A 160 -16.51 6.95 -2.99
N GLY A 161 -15.22 7.28 -3.05
CA GLY A 161 -14.74 8.60 -2.67
C GLY A 161 -15.34 9.70 -3.54
N GLY A 162 -15.33 9.51 -4.86
CA GLY A 162 -15.91 10.45 -5.82
C GLY A 162 -17.40 10.66 -5.59
N ARG A 163 -18.16 9.57 -5.38
CA ARG A 163 -19.59 9.65 -5.16
C ARG A 163 -19.94 10.27 -3.81
N LEU A 164 -19.32 9.81 -2.72
CA LEU A 164 -19.56 10.34 -1.37
C LEU A 164 -19.12 11.80 -1.27
N GLY A 165 -17.98 12.16 -1.88
CA GLY A 165 -17.52 13.55 -1.93
C GLY A 165 -18.50 14.45 -2.67
N TYR A 166 -19.16 13.96 -3.73
CA TYR A 166 -20.19 14.73 -4.43
C TYR A 166 -21.41 14.94 -3.53
N VAL A 167 -21.93 13.84 -2.97
CA VAL A 167 -23.10 13.81 -2.09
C VAL A 167 -22.94 14.75 -0.89
N LEU A 168 -21.76 14.75 -0.26
CA LEU A 168 -21.52 15.52 0.97
C LEU A 168 -21.25 17.00 0.71
N ILE A 169 -20.61 17.35 -0.41
CA ILE A 169 -20.14 18.72 -0.67
C ILE A 169 -21.15 19.53 -1.47
N TYR A 170 -21.83 18.91 -2.44
CA TYR A 170 -22.62 19.65 -3.43
C TYR A 170 -24.12 19.68 -3.13
N ASP A 171 -24.73 18.57 -2.69
CA ASP A 171 -26.17 18.55 -2.43
C ASP A 171 -26.61 17.59 -1.30
N PRO A 172 -26.16 17.82 -0.06
CA PRO A 172 -26.44 16.91 1.04
C PRO A 172 -27.95 16.78 1.38
N VAL A 173 -28.75 17.83 1.13
CA VAL A 173 -30.18 17.85 1.46
C VAL A 173 -30.99 16.96 0.50
N LEU A 174 -30.68 16.98 -0.79
CA LEU A 174 -31.29 16.11 -1.79
C LEU A 174 -31.06 14.63 -1.45
N TYR A 175 -29.83 14.27 -1.07
CA TYR A 175 -29.49 12.86 -0.81
C TYR A 175 -29.98 12.34 0.55
N ILE A 176 -30.17 13.21 1.54
CA ILE A 176 -30.84 12.84 2.80
C ILE A 176 -32.32 12.54 2.56
N SER A 177 -32.97 13.31 1.69
CA SER A 177 -34.39 13.11 1.35
C SER A 177 -34.63 11.90 0.44
N ASN A 178 -33.70 11.58 -0.47
CA ASN A 178 -33.77 10.41 -1.34
C ASN A 178 -32.46 9.60 -1.35
N PRO A 179 -32.23 8.71 -0.36
CA PRO A 179 -30.98 7.96 -0.24
C PRO A 179 -30.66 7.04 -1.42
N ILE A 180 -31.68 6.59 -2.18
CA ILE A 180 -31.49 5.74 -3.37
C ILE A 180 -30.68 6.46 -4.46
N GLU A 181 -30.76 7.80 -4.52
CA GLU A 181 -30.04 8.62 -5.49
C GLU A 181 -28.53 8.50 -5.30
N ILE A 182 -28.03 8.19 -4.10
CA ILE A 182 -26.60 7.99 -3.83
C ILE A 182 -26.02 6.88 -4.70
N LEU A 183 -26.82 5.84 -5.02
CA LEU A 183 -26.36 4.70 -5.83
C LEU A 183 -26.37 4.97 -7.34
N LYS A 184 -27.07 6.01 -7.80
CA LYS A 184 -27.21 6.32 -9.22
C LYS A 184 -25.99 7.04 -9.79
N THR A 185 -24.88 6.32 -9.92
CA THR A 185 -23.61 6.86 -10.43
C THR A 185 -23.61 7.13 -11.94
N TRP A 186 -24.58 6.59 -12.69
CA TRP A 186 -24.72 6.77 -14.14
C TRP A 186 -25.37 8.10 -14.54
N GLU A 187 -26.00 8.82 -13.61
CA GLU A 187 -26.58 10.16 -13.85
C GLU A 187 -25.53 11.28 -13.72
N GLY A 188 -24.25 10.91 -13.56
CA GLY A 188 -23.17 11.84 -13.25
C GLY A 188 -23.09 12.15 -11.76
N GLY A 189 -22.39 13.24 -11.41
CA GLY A 189 -22.21 13.67 -10.02
C GLY A 189 -21.08 12.91 -9.30
N MET A 190 -19.85 13.23 -9.68
CA MET A 190 -18.62 12.71 -9.08
C MET A 190 -17.73 13.88 -8.65
N SER A 191 -17.22 13.85 -7.41
CA SER A 191 -16.30 14.85 -6.89
C SER A 191 -14.86 14.42 -7.13
N PHE A 192 -14.08 15.28 -7.77
CA PHE A 192 -12.64 15.06 -7.95
C PHE A 192 -11.91 14.95 -6.60
N HIS A 193 -12.18 15.88 -5.68
CA HIS A 193 -11.59 15.91 -4.33
C HIS A 193 -11.97 14.66 -3.53
N GLY A 194 -13.23 14.23 -3.63
CA GLY A 194 -13.70 12.99 -3.03
C GLY A 194 -12.97 11.76 -3.57
N GLY A 195 -12.79 11.68 -4.90
CA GLY A 195 -12.06 10.60 -5.55
C GLY A 195 -10.59 10.54 -5.10
N ALA A 196 -9.92 11.69 -5.03
CA ALA A 196 -8.52 11.78 -4.57
C ALA A 196 -8.35 11.31 -3.12
N ILE A 197 -9.23 11.74 -2.21
CA ILE A 197 -9.24 11.27 -0.81
C ILE A 197 -9.52 9.76 -0.75
N GLY A 198 -10.48 9.28 -1.55
CA GLY A 198 -10.81 7.85 -1.65
C GLY A 198 -9.62 6.98 -2.08
N VAL A 199 -8.85 7.44 -3.09
CA VAL A 199 -7.59 6.77 -3.50
C VAL A 199 -6.56 6.77 -2.38
N LEU A 200 -6.34 7.92 -1.74
CA LEU A 200 -5.37 8.04 -0.66
C LEU A 200 -5.69 7.06 0.48
N LEU A 201 -6.95 6.98 0.90
CA LEU A 201 -7.42 6.03 1.91
C LEU A 201 -7.25 4.57 1.44
N ALA A 202 -7.61 4.27 0.19
CA ALA A 202 -7.43 2.94 -0.38
C ALA A 202 -5.96 2.49 -0.36
N VAL A 203 -5.03 3.37 -0.73
CA VAL A 203 -3.59 3.13 -0.67
C VAL A 203 -3.14 2.89 0.77
N ILE A 204 -3.56 3.72 1.73
CA ILE A 204 -3.20 3.56 3.15
C ILE A 204 -3.72 2.23 3.70
N ILE A 205 -4.97 1.88 3.42
CA ILE A 205 -5.60 0.63 3.87
C ILE A 205 -4.85 -0.57 3.27
N SER A 206 -4.55 -0.53 1.97
CA SER A 206 -3.80 -1.58 1.29
C SER A 206 -2.40 -1.75 1.86
N CYS A 207 -1.68 -0.64 2.10
CA CYS A 207 -0.35 -0.66 2.71
C CYS A 207 -0.37 -1.29 4.10
N LYS A 208 -1.34 -0.93 4.94
CA LYS A 208 -1.51 -1.51 6.29
C LYS A 208 -1.80 -3.01 6.22
N ARG A 209 -2.69 -3.46 5.33
CA ARG A 209 -3.01 -4.89 5.15
C ARG A 209 -1.82 -5.72 4.68
N HIS A 210 -0.92 -5.14 3.89
CA HIS A 210 0.20 -5.85 3.29
C HIS A 210 1.56 -5.55 3.93
N ASN A 211 1.61 -4.79 5.03
CA ASN A 211 2.85 -4.35 5.70
C ASN A 211 3.84 -3.64 4.74
N ILE A 212 3.31 -2.81 3.83
CA ILE A 212 4.12 -2.01 2.91
C ILE A 212 4.30 -0.62 3.52
N PRO A 213 5.52 -0.03 3.50
CA PRO A 213 5.73 1.34 3.93
C PRO A 213 4.86 2.31 3.11
N ILE A 214 3.99 3.07 3.79
CA ILE A 214 2.98 3.93 3.13
C ILE A 214 3.65 4.95 2.19
N PHE A 215 4.69 5.64 2.65
CA PHE A 215 5.38 6.65 1.85
C PHE A 215 6.10 6.07 0.62
N TYR A 216 6.54 4.82 0.67
CA TYR A 216 7.08 4.14 -0.51
C TYR A 216 5.99 3.89 -1.55
N ALA A 217 4.79 3.47 -1.11
CA ALA A 217 3.67 3.29 -2.03
C ALA A 217 3.20 4.62 -2.62
N LEU A 218 3.16 5.69 -1.82
CA LEU A 218 2.81 7.03 -2.31
C LEU A 218 3.81 7.57 -3.33
N ASP A 219 5.11 7.32 -3.18
CA ASP A 219 6.12 7.70 -4.17
C ASP A 219 5.83 7.04 -5.54
N LEU A 220 5.47 5.75 -5.54
CA LEU A 220 5.12 5.02 -6.76
C LEU A 220 3.84 5.57 -7.40
N VAL A 221 2.82 5.85 -6.58
CA VAL A 221 1.57 6.47 -7.04
C VAL A 221 1.86 7.84 -7.65
N SER A 222 2.76 8.62 -7.05
CA SER A 222 3.14 9.97 -7.52
C SER A 222 3.85 9.96 -8.88
N CYS A 223 4.48 8.84 -9.26
CA CYS A 223 5.05 8.65 -10.60
C CYS A 223 3.98 8.32 -11.66
N GLY A 224 2.86 7.72 -11.25
CA GLY A 224 1.78 7.28 -12.13
C GLY A 224 0.63 8.28 -12.28
N VAL A 225 0.26 9.02 -11.24
CA VAL A 225 -0.83 10.02 -11.29
C VAL A 225 -0.68 11.06 -12.42
N PRO A 226 0.53 11.59 -12.73
CA PRO A 226 0.68 12.66 -13.70
C PRO A 226 0.22 12.29 -15.13
N ILE A 227 0.36 11.02 -15.55
CA ILE A 227 -0.17 10.62 -16.87
C ILE A 227 -1.71 10.65 -16.90
N GLY A 228 -2.35 10.34 -15.77
CA GLY A 228 -3.80 10.47 -15.63
C GLY A 228 -4.25 11.94 -15.69
N LEU A 229 -3.51 12.84 -15.02
CA LEU A 229 -3.77 14.29 -15.10
C LEU A 229 -3.62 14.79 -16.54
N PHE A 230 -2.55 14.40 -17.24
CA PHE A 230 -2.35 14.74 -18.65
C PHE A 230 -3.55 14.34 -19.50
N LEU A 231 -3.95 13.05 -19.45
CA LEU A 231 -5.05 12.54 -20.25
C LEU A 231 -6.39 13.21 -19.90
N GLY A 232 -6.64 13.49 -18.61
CA GLY A 232 -7.83 14.21 -18.17
C GLY A 232 -7.92 15.61 -18.78
N ARG A 233 -6.81 16.36 -18.80
CA ARG A 233 -6.74 17.71 -19.39
C ARG A 233 -6.85 17.71 -20.91
N ILE A 234 -6.31 16.69 -21.57
CA ILE A 234 -6.54 16.49 -23.01
C ILE A 234 -8.03 16.22 -23.27
N GLY A 235 -8.71 15.45 -22.42
CA GLY A 235 -10.15 15.27 -22.47
C GLY A 235 -10.92 16.59 -22.36
N ASN A 236 -10.57 17.44 -21.39
CA ASN A 236 -11.19 18.76 -21.25
C ASN A 236 -10.99 19.64 -22.50
N PHE A 237 -9.79 19.59 -23.09
CA PHE A 237 -9.50 20.32 -24.33
C PHE A 237 -10.36 19.83 -25.50
N ILE A 238 -10.50 18.51 -25.67
CA ILE A 238 -11.35 17.91 -26.71
C ILE A 238 -12.82 18.27 -26.52
N ASN A 239 -13.28 18.30 -25.26
CA ASN A 239 -14.66 18.64 -24.92
C ASN A 239 -14.96 20.15 -24.98
N GLY A 240 -13.95 21.01 -25.17
CA GLY A 240 -14.13 22.46 -25.18
C GLY A 240 -14.49 23.05 -23.81
N GLU A 241 -14.15 22.39 -22.70
CA GLU A 241 -14.50 22.83 -21.34
C GLU A 241 -13.27 23.34 -20.57
N LEU A 242 -13.49 24.22 -19.57
CA LEU A 242 -12.43 24.76 -18.70
C LEU A 242 -11.33 25.55 -19.44
N PHE A 243 -11.69 26.26 -20.50
CA PHE A 243 -10.80 27.17 -21.21
C PHE A 243 -10.42 28.39 -20.37
N GLY A 244 -9.37 29.08 -20.81
CA GLY A 244 -8.78 30.18 -20.09
C GLY A 244 -9.42 31.53 -20.39
N ARG A 245 -8.77 32.58 -19.89
CA ARG A 245 -9.16 33.98 -20.10
C ARG A 245 -9.04 34.37 -21.57
N VAL A 246 -9.80 35.38 -21.96
CA VAL A 246 -9.66 36.06 -23.25
C VAL A 246 -8.21 36.56 -23.41
N THR A 247 -7.65 36.37 -24.59
CA THR A 247 -6.25 36.67 -24.88
C THR A 247 -6.06 37.24 -26.26
N THR A 248 -4.99 38.02 -26.42
CA THR A 248 -4.50 38.54 -27.70
C THR A 248 -3.28 37.77 -28.21
N MET A 249 -2.85 36.72 -27.50
CA MET A 249 -1.69 35.92 -27.88
C MET A 249 -1.93 35.15 -29.19
N PRO A 250 -0.87 34.95 -30.02
CA PRO A 250 -1.02 34.36 -31.35
C PRO A 250 -1.42 32.87 -31.35
N TRP A 251 -1.31 32.18 -30.21
CA TRP A 251 -1.78 30.80 -30.01
C TRP A 251 -3.11 30.72 -29.23
N GLY A 252 -3.82 31.83 -29.07
CA GLY A 252 -5.19 31.84 -28.56
C GLY A 252 -6.10 31.01 -29.46
N MET A 253 -7.09 30.35 -28.87
CA MET A 253 -8.06 29.52 -29.59
C MET A 253 -9.48 30.01 -29.31
N VAL A 254 -10.34 29.91 -30.33
CA VAL A 254 -11.77 30.14 -30.18
C VAL A 254 -12.40 28.81 -29.77
N PHE A 255 -13.10 28.81 -28.64
CA PHE A 255 -13.86 27.65 -28.15
C PHE A 255 -15.35 27.88 -28.46
N PRO A 256 -15.99 27.10 -29.36
CA PRO A 256 -17.41 27.27 -29.68
C PRO A 256 -18.32 27.27 -28.45
N GLU A 257 -17.97 26.46 -27.45
CA GLU A 257 -18.69 26.28 -26.19
C GLU A 257 -18.69 27.56 -25.32
N SER A 258 -17.78 28.50 -25.57
CA SER A 258 -17.76 29.80 -24.88
C SER A 258 -18.92 30.72 -25.28
N GLY A 259 -19.48 30.54 -26.48
CA GLY A 259 -20.58 31.36 -27.00
C GLY A 259 -20.23 32.82 -27.32
N ASP A 260 -18.98 33.27 -27.09
CA ASP A 260 -18.55 34.66 -27.30
C ASP A 260 -17.67 34.85 -28.55
N ASN A 261 -17.24 33.76 -29.19
CA ASN A 261 -16.32 33.75 -30.33
C ASN A 261 -14.99 34.52 -30.08
N LEU A 262 -14.59 34.69 -28.82
CA LEU A 262 -13.36 35.36 -28.45
C LEU A 262 -12.17 34.39 -28.42
N LEU A 263 -10.98 34.91 -28.72
CA LEU A 263 -9.74 34.17 -28.55
C LEU A 263 -9.45 34.00 -27.06
N ARG A 264 -9.25 32.76 -26.62
CA ARG A 264 -8.99 32.42 -25.22
C ARG A 264 -7.74 31.57 -25.09
N HIS A 265 -7.10 31.65 -23.93
CA HIS A 265 -5.97 30.76 -23.64
C HIS A 265 -6.45 29.31 -23.57
N PRO A 266 -5.79 28.37 -24.26
CA PRO A 266 -6.06 26.95 -24.09
C PRO A 266 -5.40 26.44 -22.80
N SER A 267 -5.86 26.93 -21.65
CA SER A 267 -5.29 26.63 -20.33
C SER A 267 -5.24 25.13 -20.06
N GLN A 268 -6.17 24.35 -20.60
CA GLN A 268 -6.18 22.90 -20.48
C GLN A 268 -4.88 22.28 -21.01
N LEU A 269 -4.32 22.80 -22.11
CA LEU A 269 -3.04 22.32 -22.67
C LEU A 269 -1.86 22.72 -21.78
N TYR A 270 -1.93 23.88 -21.12
CA TYR A 270 -0.92 24.28 -20.15
C TYR A 270 -0.96 23.37 -18.92
N GLU A 271 -2.16 23.08 -18.40
CA GLU A 271 -2.36 22.12 -17.30
C GLU A 271 -1.85 20.74 -17.71
N ALA A 272 -2.22 20.26 -18.91
CA ALA A 272 -1.75 18.97 -19.44
C ALA A 272 -0.22 18.89 -19.49
N LEU A 273 0.43 19.96 -19.96
CA LEU A 273 1.88 20.02 -20.07
C LEU A 273 2.55 20.07 -18.68
N PHE A 274 2.18 21.01 -17.82
CA PHE A 274 2.87 21.27 -16.56
C PHE A 274 2.45 20.32 -15.43
N GLU A 275 1.16 20.11 -15.21
CA GLU A 275 0.64 19.21 -14.16
C GLU A 275 0.77 17.73 -14.58
N GLY A 276 0.78 17.45 -15.89
CA GLY A 276 0.78 16.11 -16.44
C GLY A 276 2.14 15.66 -16.99
N LEU A 277 2.46 16.07 -18.23
CA LEU A 277 3.57 15.51 -19.01
C LEU A 277 4.95 15.81 -18.40
N LEU A 278 5.21 17.06 -18.01
CA LEU A 278 6.48 17.45 -17.40
C LEU A 278 6.66 16.84 -16.02
N LEU A 279 5.61 16.86 -15.20
CA LEU A 279 5.64 16.19 -13.90
C LEU A 279 5.91 14.69 -14.06
N PHE A 280 5.26 14.02 -15.02
CA PHE A 280 5.49 12.61 -15.34
C PHE A 280 6.95 12.37 -15.72
N ALA A 281 7.50 13.16 -16.65
CA ALA A 281 8.86 13.01 -17.13
C ALA A 281 9.88 13.24 -16.00
N VAL A 282 9.70 14.28 -15.19
CA VAL A 282 10.60 14.60 -14.07
C VAL A 282 10.52 13.53 -12.98
N ALA A 283 9.33 13.15 -12.52
CA ALA A 283 9.16 12.15 -11.47
C ALA A 283 9.75 10.79 -11.88
N ASN A 284 9.47 10.33 -13.10
CA ASN A 284 10.01 9.07 -13.60
C ASN A 284 11.53 9.14 -13.85
N SER A 285 12.04 10.25 -14.39
CA SER A 285 13.49 10.44 -14.55
C SER A 285 14.20 10.41 -13.20
N LEU A 286 13.66 11.08 -12.18
CA LEU A 286 14.19 11.03 -10.83
C LEU A 286 14.13 9.61 -10.25
N PHE A 287 13.03 8.89 -10.45
CA PHE A 287 12.86 7.51 -9.98
C PHE A 287 13.87 6.54 -10.60
N PHE A 288 14.08 6.60 -11.92
CA PHE A 288 14.93 5.66 -12.65
C PHE A 288 16.41 6.04 -12.67
N LEU A 289 16.74 7.34 -12.75
CA LEU A 289 18.12 7.81 -12.93
C LEU A 289 18.83 8.13 -11.62
N THR A 290 18.11 8.26 -10.49
CA THR A 290 18.70 8.69 -9.22
C THR A 290 18.45 7.71 -8.07
N ARG A 291 19.10 7.97 -6.93
CA ARG A 291 18.91 7.21 -5.68
C ARG A 291 17.73 7.71 -4.84
N ILE A 292 16.91 8.63 -5.36
CA ILE A 292 15.81 9.25 -4.61
C ILE A 292 14.76 8.23 -4.13
N ARG A 293 14.57 7.12 -4.88
CA ARG A 293 13.68 6.01 -4.51
C ARG A 293 14.01 5.33 -3.16
N LEU A 294 15.19 5.58 -2.61
CA LEU A 294 15.59 5.11 -1.29
C LEU A 294 15.09 6.01 -0.15
N TYR A 295 14.56 7.19 -0.47
CA TYR A 295 14.05 8.17 0.48
C TYR A 295 12.53 8.17 0.41
N HIS A 296 11.89 7.29 1.18
CA HIS A 296 10.43 7.10 1.14
C HIS A 296 9.70 8.42 1.44
N GLY A 297 8.90 8.89 0.50
CA GLY A 297 8.12 10.13 0.53
C GLY A 297 8.75 11.28 -0.25
N ALA A 298 10.01 11.15 -0.71
CA ALA A 298 10.68 12.24 -1.40
C ALA A 298 10.05 12.56 -2.76
N LEU A 299 9.64 11.54 -3.52
CA LEU A 299 9.00 11.74 -4.82
C LEU A 299 7.58 12.28 -4.66
N THR A 300 6.85 11.83 -3.63
CA THR A 300 5.55 12.44 -3.27
C THR A 300 5.70 13.91 -2.90
N GLY A 301 6.69 14.26 -2.08
CA GLY A 301 6.97 15.65 -1.74
C GLY A 301 7.25 16.52 -2.96
N ILE A 302 8.11 16.03 -3.87
CA ILE A 302 8.40 16.70 -5.15
C ILE A 302 7.15 16.84 -6.00
N ALA A 303 6.35 15.79 -6.15
CA ALA A 303 5.17 15.83 -7.00
C ALA A 303 4.10 16.80 -6.48
N VAL A 304 3.84 16.80 -5.17
CA VAL A 304 2.89 17.74 -4.54
C VAL A 304 3.38 19.17 -4.66
N MET A 305 4.67 19.40 -4.43
CA MET A 305 5.28 20.73 -4.56
C MET A 305 5.23 21.22 -6.00
N TRP A 306 5.60 20.37 -6.96
CA TRP A 306 5.54 20.67 -8.40
C TRP A 306 4.11 20.98 -8.84
N TYR A 307 3.14 20.16 -8.44
CA TYR A 307 1.74 20.40 -8.78
C TYR A 307 1.26 21.75 -8.26
N GLY A 308 1.58 22.11 -7.00
CA GLY A 308 1.25 23.43 -6.45
C GLY A 308 1.88 24.58 -7.25
N ILE A 309 3.16 24.48 -7.62
CA ILE A 309 3.85 25.50 -8.43
C ILE A 309 3.21 25.61 -9.83
N ALA A 310 3.02 24.48 -10.50
CA ALA A 310 2.39 24.41 -11.82
C ALA A 310 0.99 25.01 -11.79
N ARG A 311 0.18 24.63 -10.79
CA ARG A 311 -1.17 25.14 -10.60
C ARG A 311 -1.19 26.64 -10.40
N PHE A 312 -0.35 27.16 -9.51
CA PHE A 312 -0.22 28.59 -9.27
C PHE A 312 0.12 29.37 -10.54
N PHE A 313 1.02 28.83 -11.37
CA PHE A 313 1.44 29.44 -12.64
C PHE A 313 0.34 29.40 -13.71
N VAL A 314 -0.32 28.25 -13.90
CA VAL A 314 -1.34 28.13 -14.97
C VAL A 314 -2.59 28.93 -14.67
N GLU A 315 -2.89 29.14 -13.39
CA GLU A 315 -4.06 29.90 -12.93
C GLU A 315 -4.04 31.39 -13.36
N PHE A 316 -2.87 31.96 -13.70
CA PHE A 316 -2.78 33.30 -14.32
C PHE A 316 -3.47 33.37 -15.70
N PHE A 317 -3.54 32.24 -16.40
CA PHE A 317 -4.15 32.15 -17.73
C PHE A 317 -5.59 31.64 -17.68
N ARG A 318 -6.06 31.20 -16.51
CA ARG A 318 -7.36 30.55 -16.31
C ARG A 318 -8.42 31.55 -15.87
N GLU A 319 -9.62 31.43 -16.42
CA GLU A 319 -10.72 32.32 -16.02
C GLU A 319 -11.15 31.99 -14.58
N PRO A 320 -11.27 32.98 -13.67
CA PRO A 320 -11.74 32.73 -12.31
C PRO A 320 -13.18 32.20 -12.34
N ASP A 321 -13.50 31.21 -11.51
CA ASP A 321 -14.86 30.68 -11.44
C ASP A 321 -15.86 31.80 -11.09
N TYR A 322 -16.91 31.93 -11.93
CA TYR A 322 -17.93 32.99 -11.85
C TYR A 322 -18.59 33.16 -10.46
N GLN A 323 -18.59 32.12 -9.63
CA GLN A 323 -19.23 32.11 -8.31
C GLN A 323 -18.36 32.71 -7.18
N ILE A 324 -17.03 32.78 -7.34
CA ILE A 324 -16.10 33.14 -6.25
C ILE A 324 -15.30 34.41 -6.57
N GLY A 325 -14.99 34.66 -7.85
CA GLY A 325 -14.21 35.83 -8.26
C GLY A 325 -12.77 35.83 -7.70
N TYR A 326 -12.15 37.02 -7.64
CA TYR A 326 -10.86 37.21 -6.97
C TYR A 326 -11.05 37.36 -5.46
N LEU A 327 -10.15 36.78 -4.68
CA LEU A 327 -10.15 36.84 -3.22
C LEU A 327 -9.03 37.76 -2.72
N TRP A 328 -8.72 37.67 -1.43
CA TRP A 328 -7.64 38.41 -0.76
C TRP A 328 -6.36 38.50 -1.63
N LEU A 329 -5.83 39.71 -1.79
CA LEU A 329 -4.61 40.04 -2.58
C LEU A 329 -4.74 39.82 -4.11
N ASP A 330 -5.94 39.91 -4.70
CA ASP A 330 -6.19 39.67 -6.13
C ASP A 330 -5.78 38.25 -6.60
N LEU A 331 -5.73 37.29 -5.66
CA LEU A 331 -5.43 35.89 -5.95
C LEU A 331 -6.72 35.10 -6.19
N THR A 332 -6.68 34.13 -7.10
CA THR A 332 -7.79 33.18 -7.27
C THR A 332 -7.73 32.07 -6.20
N MET A 333 -8.83 31.35 -6.01
CA MET A 333 -8.86 30.17 -5.11
C MET A 333 -7.78 29.13 -5.47
N GLY A 334 -7.52 28.92 -6.77
CA GLY A 334 -6.49 27.98 -7.22
C GLY A 334 -5.09 28.39 -6.76
N GLN A 335 -4.77 29.69 -6.77
CA GLN A 335 -3.50 30.21 -6.27
C GLN A 335 -3.39 30.08 -4.75
N LEU A 336 -4.46 30.40 -4.02
CA LEU A 336 -4.45 30.34 -2.56
C LEU A 336 -4.30 28.90 -2.04
N LEU A 337 -4.96 27.93 -2.68
CA LEU A 337 -4.83 26.50 -2.34
C LEU A 337 -3.47 25.91 -2.75
N SER A 338 -2.82 26.48 -3.77
CA SER A 338 -1.50 26.03 -4.22
C SER A 338 -0.40 26.30 -3.20
N ILE A 339 -0.48 27.41 -2.45
CA ILE A 339 0.56 27.79 -1.47
C ILE A 339 0.70 26.73 -0.35
N PRO A 340 -0.37 26.30 0.35
CA PRO A 340 -0.31 25.20 1.31
C PRO A 340 0.20 23.90 0.71
N MET A 341 -0.13 23.60 -0.56
CA MET A 341 0.36 22.40 -1.23
C MET A 341 1.88 22.43 -1.43
N VAL A 342 2.42 23.58 -1.88
CA VAL A 342 3.88 23.75 -2.03
C VAL A 342 4.59 23.55 -0.68
N LEU A 343 4.07 24.16 0.38
CA LEU A 343 4.62 24.01 1.73
C LEU A 343 4.54 22.55 2.21
N LEU A 344 3.40 21.89 2.02
CA LEU A 344 3.22 20.48 2.39
C LEU A 344 4.19 19.57 1.64
N GLY A 345 4.33 19.77 0.33
CA GLY A 345 5.28 19.02 -0.50
C GLY A 345 6.73 19.19 -0.04
N MET A 346 7.12 20.44 0.28
CA MET A 346 8.43 20.75 0.84
C MET A 346 8.66 20.06 2.20
N LEU A 347 7.68 20.10 3.11
CA LEU A 347 7.78 19.43 4.42
C LEU A 347 7.94 17.91 4.28
N VAL A 348 7.15 17.28 3.40
CA VAL A 348 7.24 15.84 3.13
C VAL A 348 8.60 15.48 2.53
N TYR A 349 9.10 16.28 1.58
CA TYR A 349 10.42 16.07 0.97
C TYR A 349 11.55 16.16 1.99
N LEU A 350 11.58 17.23 2.80
CA LEU A 350 12.59 17.41 3.85
C LEU A 350 12.52 16.31 4.92
N GLY A 351 11.31 15.91 5.31
CA GLY A 351 11.10 14.77 6.21
C GLY A 351 11.67 13.46 5.66
N ALA A 352 11.43 13.18 4.37
CA ALA A 352 11.96 11.99 3.71
C ALA A 352 13.50 11.96 3.66
N LEU A 353 14.14 13.12 3.46
CA LEU A 353 15.61 13.23 3.49
C LEU A 353 16.19 12.97 4.88
N ASN A 354 15.53 13.45 5.94
CA ASN A 354 15.97 13.27 7.32
C ASN A 354 15.87 11.82 7.80
N LEU A 355 14.90 11.05 7.31
CA LEU A 355 14.69 9.64 7.72
C LEU A 355 15.81 8.70 7.26
N LYS A 356 16.58 9.05 6.21
CA LYS A 356 17.75 8.24 5.78
C LYS A 356 18.94 8.36 6.73
N PHE A 357 18.98 9.37 7.60
CA PHE A 357 20.08 9.50 8.57
C PHE A 357 19.97 8.52 9.74
N ASN A 358 18.84 7.82 9.91
CA ASN A 358 18.63 6.92 11.06
C ASN A 358 18.73 5.41 10.75
N THR A 359 19.09 5.02 9.53
CA THR A 359 19.24 3.60 9.13
C THR A 359 20.67 3.08 9.16
N LYS A 360 21.57 3.73 9.93
CA LYS A 360 22.96 3.30 10.16
C LYS A 360 23.16 2.40 11.40
N SER A 361 22.13 1.68 11.86
CA SER A 361 22.22 0.84 13.08
C SER A 361 21.81 -0.63 12.90
N VAL A 362 21.87 -1.16 11.68
CA VAL A 362 21.77 -2.62 11.46
C VAL A 362 22.76 -3.03 10.36
N THR A 363 24.01 -3.19 10.74
CA THR A 363 24.99 -4.06 10.06
C THR A 363 25.44 -5.12 11.04
#